data_AF-A0A8T7AP87-F1
#
_entry.id   AF-A0A8T7AP87-F1
#
_cell.length_a   1.000
_cell.length_b   1.000
_cell.length_c   1.000
_cell.angle_alpha   90.00
_cell.angle_beta   90.00
_cell.angle_gamma   90.00
#
_symmetry.space_group_name_H-M   'P 1'
#
loop_
_entity.id
_entity.type
_entity.pdbx_description
1 polymer ?
#
loop_
_entity_poly.entity_id
_entity_poly.type
_entity_poly.pdbx_seq_one_letter_code
_entity_poly.pdbx_strand_id
1 'polypeptide(L)' 'MELNDAFVCDAVRTPIGRYGGALASVRTDDLAAIPIRAL' A
#
# COMPACT_ATOMS: atom_id res chain seq x y z
N MET A 1 -20.34 -20.97 18.19
CA MET A 1 -19.25 -20.04 17.82
C MET A 1 -19.62 -19.53 16.45
N GLU A 2 -20.18 -18.33 16.36
CA GLU A 2 -20.45 -17.74 15.04
C GLU A 2 -19.11 -17.32 14.42
N LEU A 3 -18.93 -17.69 13.15
CA LEU A 3 -17.79 -17.29 12.35
C LEU A 3 -18.17 -15.97 11.69
N ASN A 4 -17.61 -14.86 12.17
CA ASN A 4 -17.77 -13.59 11.48
C ASN A 4 -16.95 -13.65 10.20
N ASP A 5 -17.62 -13.69 9.05
CA ASP A 5 -16.97 -13.68 7.75
C ASP A 5 -16.23 -12.35 7.54
N ALA A 6 -14.99 -12.42 7.06
CA ALA A 6 -14.16 -11.26 6.76
C ALA A 6 -14.07 -11.05 5.25
N PHE A 7 -14.41 -9.83 4.82
CA PHE A 7 -14.40 -9.44 3.41
C PHE A 7 -13.40 -8.31 3.18
N VAL A 8 -12.81 -8.25 1.98
CA VAL A 8 -12.01 -7.11 1.52
C VAL A 8 -12.94 -6.13 0.82
N CYS A 9 -13.10 -4.92 1.37
CA CYS A 9 -13.99 -3.90 0.83
C CYS A 9 -13.35 -3.04 -0.26
N ASP A 10 -12.05 -2.75 -0.15
CA ASP A 10 -11.29 -1.95 -1.13
C ASP A 10 -9.79 -2.27 -1.05
N ALA A 11 -9.03 -1.95 -2.09
CA ALA A 11 -7.58 -2.10 -2.15
C ALA A 11 -6.91 -1.08 -3.09
N VAL A 12 -5.91 -0.36 -2.56
CA VAL A 12 -5.08 0.60 -3.31
C VAL A 12 -3.59 0.33 -3.08
N ARG A 13 -2.74 0.75 -4.02
CA ARG A 13 -1.28 0.60 -3.93
C ARG A 13 -0.55 1.72 -4.64
N THR A 14 0.74 1.86 -4.35
CA THR A 14 1.66 2.69 -5.13
C THR A 14 2.07 1.99 -6.44
N PRO A 15 2.61 2.74 -7.42
CA PRO A 15 3.29 2.15 -8.58
C PRO A 15 4.51 1.32 -8.16
N ILE A 16 4.87 0.31 -8.95
CA ILE A 16 6.09 -0.48 -8.72
C ILE A 16 7.29 0.28 -9.28
N GLY A 17 8.28 0.52 -8.43
CA GLY A 17 9.53 1.18 -8.84
C GLY A 17 10.54 0.19 -9.45
N ARG A 18 11.30 0.64 -10.46
CA ARG A 18 12.50 -0.06 -10.93
C ARG A 18 13.65 0.15 -9.93
N TYR A 19 14.54 -0.83 -9.80
CA TYR A 19 15.80 -0.65 -9.05
C TYR A 19 16.60 0.54 -9.61
N GLY A 20 17.00 1.46 -8.72
CA GLY A 20 17.64 2.72 -9.10
C GLY A 20 16.75 3.70 -9.88
N GLY A 21 15.43 3.48 -9.90
CA GLY A 21 14.47 4.29 -10.64
C GLY A 21 13.79 5.39 -9.81
N ALA A 22 12.59 5.79 -10.24
CA ALA A 22 11.88 6.96 -9.71
C ALA A 22 11.54 6.91 -8.21
N LEU A 23 11.49 5.71 -7.60
CA LEU A 23 11.23 5.54 -6.16
C LEU A 23 12.50 5.31 -5.33
N ALA A 24 13.69 5.31 -5.95
CA ALA A 24 14.93 4.92 -5.28
C ALA A 24 15.33 5.84 -4.11
N SER A 25 14.91 7.10 -4.14
CA SER A 25 15.16 8.07 -3.08
C SER A 25 14.05 8.12 -2.01
N VAL A 26 12.93 7.42 -2.22
CA VAL A 26 11.79 7.46 -1.30
C VAL A 26 12.03 6.45 -0.18
N ARG A 27 11.87 6.89 1.08
CA ARG A 27 11.94 5.98 2.22
C ARG A 27 10.75 5.03 2.21
N THR A 28 10.95 3.82 2.71
CA THR A 28 9.91 2.79 2.72
C THR A 28 8.68 3.17 3.54
N ASP A 29 8.86 3.90 4.65
CA ASP A 29 7.77 4.40 5.49
C ASP A 29 6.98 5.53 4.82
N ASP A 30 7.67 6.49 4.18
CA ASP A 30 7.00 7.52 3.36
C ASP A 30 6.21 6.89 2.20
N LEU A 31 6.77 5.87 1.54
CA LEU A 31 6.09 5.15 0.47
C LEU A 31 4.85 4.39 0.98
N ALA A 32 4.93 3.80 2.18
CA ALA A 32 3.82 3.09 2.81
C ALA A 32 2.70 4.04 3.29
N ALA A 33 3.02 5.29 3.62
CA ALA A 33 2.03 6.28 4.03
C ALA A 33 1.06 6.67 2.90
N ILE A 34 1.46 6.54 1.63
CA ILE A 34 0.64 6.92 0.47
C ILE A 34 -0.67 6.12 0.39
N PRO A 35 -0.68 4.78 0.32
CA PRO A 35 -1.92 4.02 0.24
C PRO A 35 -2.79 4.13 1.51
N ILE A 36 -2.17 4.37 2.68
CA ILE A 36 -2.91 4.59 3.93
C ILE A 36 -3.72 5.90 3.88
N ARG A 37 -3.21 6.94 3.20
CA ARG A 37 -3.88 8.24 3.04
C ARG A 37 -4.86 8.30 1.86
N ALA A 38 -4.87 7.30 0.99
CA ALA A 38 -5.66 7.32 -0.24
C ALA A 38 -7.10 6.83 -0.07
N LEU A 39 -7.45 6.33 1.13
CA LEU A 39 -8.77 5.83 1.52
C LEU A 39 -9.46 6.79 2.49
#